data_AF-Q12Q21-F1
#
_entry.id   AF-Q12Q21-F1
#
_cell.length_a   1.000
_cell.length_b   1.000
_cell.length_c   1.000
_cell.angle_alpha   90.00
_cell.angle_beta   90.00
_cell.angle_gamma   90.00
#
_symmetry.space_group_name_H-M   'P 1'
#
loop_
_entity.id
_entity.type
_entity.pdbx_description
1 polymer ?
#
loop_
_entity_poly.entity_id
_entity_poly.type
_entity_poly.pdbx_seq_one_letter_code
_entity_poly.pdbx_strand_id
1 'polypeptide(L)'
;MNIEDLIKADVEYDHFLNVARLSLSHNDSPDNYPKYMEAIEYALERLKPEFDKKSYGDAFREASEDAQWFATSLVTNSEREGDGATRLWSMAACCDEEEEKELVKRHAVDESRHSTMYLKMLDYTFPDAIEPEFRQELEDKLSPHYALTQDLYVVEDSEYARKPSVDDYIQMNIAEIRTAMHHMLQRKALERFCPEENFERVSTLSRSLLRDELIHVGYTAKLIEEKADEGLNELFFERLNDFNEITKQELAQKVFD
;
A
#
# COMPACT_ATOMS: atom_id res chain seq x y z
N MET A 1 9.39 14.90 -10.93
CA MET A 1 9.87 14.00 -9.87
C MET A 1 9.76 12.58 -10.41
N ASN A 2 10.75 11.74 -10.18
CA ASN A 2 10.71 10.30 -10.49
C ASN A 2 10.77 9.47 -9.19
N ILE A 3 10.64 8.14 -9.28
CA ILE A 3 10.70 7.23 -8.11
C ILE A 3 12.02 7.39 -7.33
N GLU A 4 13.15 7.57 -8.02
CA GLU A 4 14.45 7.74 -7.35
C GLU A 4 14.57 9.10 -6.64
N ASP A 5 13.89 10.14 -7.13
CA ASP A 5 13.78 11.42 -6.41
C ASP A 5 12.96 11.24 -5.13
N LEU A 6 11.84 10.50 -5.21
CA LEU A 6 10.98 10.21 -4.08
C LEU A 6 11.70 9.38 -3.00
N ILE A 7 12.47 8.37 -3.40
CA ILE A 7 13.30 7.54 -2.48
C ILE A 7 14.38 8.38 -1.78
N LYS A 8 14.92 9.39 -2.45
CA LYS A 8 16.01 10.24 -1.92
C LYS A 8 15.51 11.41 -1.09
N ALA A 9 14.23 11.75 -1.19
CA ALA A 9 13.65 12.80 -0.38
C ALA A 9 13.71 12.37 1.09
N ASP A 10 14.47 13.10 1.91
CA ASP A 10 14.31 13.02 3.36
C ASP A 10 12.85 13.37 3.69
N VAL A 11 12.30 12.77 4.76
CA VAL A 11 10.88 12.85 5.21
C VAL A 11 10.44 14.25 5.65
N GLU A 12 11.04 15.29 5.09
CA GLU A 12 10.78 16.68 5.37
C GLU A 12 9.81 17.26 4.32
N TYR A 13 8.54 16.89 4.51
CA TYR A 13 7.31 17.51 4.01
C TYR A 13 6.81 17.13 2.59
N ASP A 14 5.50 16.97 2.51
CA ASP A 14 4.66 16.79 1.32
C ASP A 14 4.84 15.45 0.58
N HIS A 15 5.26 14.37 1.24
CA HIS A 15 5.36 13.07 0.57
C HIS A 15 4.01 12.56 0.12
N PHE A 16 2.94 12.79 0.89
CA PHE A 16 1.60 12.37 0.49
C PHE A 16 1.23 12.95 -0.89
N LEU A 17 1.38 14.26 -1.05
CA LEU A 17 1.05 14.96 -2.29
C LEU A 17 2.02 14.59 -3.42
N ASN A 18 3.30 14.36 -3.10
CA ASN A 18 4.30 13.94 -4.09
C ASN A 18 4.03 12.52 -4.59
N VAL A 19 3.63 11.59 -3.73
CA VAL A 19 3.20 10.23 -4.12
C VAL A 19 1.98 10.33 -5.03
N ALA A 20 0.95 11.09 -4.65
CA ALA A 20 -0.25 11.29 -5.46
C ALA A 20 0.04 11.94 -6.82
N ARG A 21 0.93 12.91 -6.90
CA ARG A 21 1.32 13.53 -8.19
C ARG A 21 2.16 12.60 -9.05
N LEU A 22 3.09 11.87 -8.43
CA LEU A 22 3.95 10.92 -9.12
C LEU A 22 3.15 9.75 -9.69
N SER A 23 2.19 9.21 -8.94
CA SER A 23 1.32 8.12 -9.40
C SER A 23 0.51 8.51 -10.64
N LEU A 24 -0.07 9.71 -10.66
CA LEU A 24 -0.78 10.22 -11.83
C LEU A 24 0.14 10.33 -13.05
N SER A 25 1.37 10.84 -12.86
CA SER A 25 2.33 11.03 -13.96
C SER A 25 2.78 9.75 -14.68
N HIS A 26 2.53 8.56 -14.12
CA HIS A 26 2.81 7.29 -14.79
C HIS A 26 1.78 6.96 -15.88
N ASN A 27 0.55 7.44 -15.73
CA ASN A 27 -0.55 7.12 -16.63
C ASN A 27 -1.00 8.34 -17.45
N ASP A 28 -0.95 9.54 -16.87
CA ASP A 28 -1.47 10.76 -17.50
C ASP A 28 -0.99 12.05 -16.78
N SER A 29 -1.49 13.23 -17.17
CA SER A 29 -1.20 14.50 -16.46
C SER A 29 -2.05 14.64 -15.19
N PRO A 30 -1.49 15.11 -14.05
CA PRO A 30 -2.27 15.48 -12.87
C PRO A 30 -3.41 16.47 -13.16
N ASP A 31 -3.25 17.32 -14.19
CA ASP A 31 -4.26 18.29 -14.62
C ASP A 31 -5.56 17.64 -15.13
N ASN A 32 -5.52 16.34 -15.46
CA ASN A 32 -6.71 15.58 -15.88
C ASN A 32 -7.53 15.03 -14.70
N TYR A 33 -7.07 15.23 -13.46
CA TYR A 33 -7.73 14.77 -12.23
C TYR A 33 -7.99 15.93 -11.25
N PRO A 34 -8.63 17.03 -11.69
CA PRO A 34 -8.75 18.23 -10.90
C PRO A 34 -9.56 18.03 -9.61
N LYS A 35 -10.61 17.18 -9.61
CA LYS A 35 -11.44 16.99 -8.41
C LYS A 35 -10.71 16.15 -7.37
N TYR A 36 -10.01 15.09 -7.80
CA TYR A 36 -9.16 14.30 -6.91
C TYR A 36 -8.05 15.16 -6.29
N MET A 37 -7.36 15.96 -7.11
CA MET A 37 -6.30 16.84 -6.62
C MET A 37 -6.84 17.91 -5.67
N GLU A 38 -7.98 18.53 -5.99
CA GLU A 38 -8.66 19.49 -5.11
C GLU A 38 -9.04 18.85 -3.78
N ALA A 39 -9.56 17.62 -3.76
CA ALA A 39 -9.94 16.91 -2.54
C ALA A 39 -8.73 16.62 -1.64
N ILE A 40 -7.60 16.19 -2.22
CA ILE A 40 -6.34 16.01 -1.48
C ILE A 40 -5.86 17.34 -0.91
N GLU A 41 -5.78 18.38 -1.72
CA GLU A 41 -5.31 19.69 -1.27
C GLU A 41 -6.21 20.25 -0.16
N TYR A 42 -7.53 20.13 -0.31
CA TYR A 42 -8.52 20.48 0.70
C TYR A 42 -8.27 19.78 2.05
N ALA A 43 -8.02 18.47 2.02
CA ALA A 43 -7.76 17.67 3.21
C ALA A 43 -6.42 18.04 3.84
N LEU A 44 -5.35 18.17 3.05
CA LEU A 44 -3.99 18.47 3.52
C LEU A 44 -3.85 19.87 4.13
N GLU A 45 -4.63 20.85 3.65
CA GLU A 45 -4.71 22.19 4.25
C GLU A 45 -5.25 22.16 5.69
N ARG A 46 -6.10 21.19 6.01
CA ARG A 46 -6.79 21.06 7.30
C ARG A 46 -6.12 20.05 8.23
N LEU A 47 -5.53 19.02 7.65
CA LEU A 47 -5.03 17.87 8.37
C LEU A 47 -3.76 17.33 7.70
N LYS A 48 -2.64 17.39 8.44
CA LYS A 48 -1.41 16.72 8.01
C LYS A 48 -1.51 15.21 8.27
N PRO A 49 -1.22 14.34 7.28
CA PRO A 49 -1.18 12.89 7.50
C PRO A 49 -0.15 12.54 8.58
N GLU A 50 -0.52 11.69 9.54
CA GLU A 50 0.38 11.27 10.64
C GLU A 50 1.57 10.48 10.12
N PHE A 51 1.36 9.64 9.11
CA PHE A 51 2.39 8.85 8.46
C PHE A 51 3.34 9.69 7.57
N ASP A 52 3.00 10.95 7.27
CA ASP A 52 3.86 11.93 6.58
C ASP A 52 4.66 12.81 7.55
N LYS A 53 4.55 12.58 8.85
CA LYS A 53 5.33 13.32 9.84
C LYS A 53 6.70 12.70 10.03
N LYS A 54 7.71 13.56 10.21
CA LYS A 54 9.06 13.14 10.64
C LYS A 54 9.02 12.25 11.90
N SER A 55 8.14 12.53 12.85
CA SER A 55 7.99 11.72 14.07
C SER A 55 7.58 10.27 13.79
N TYR A 56 6.78 10.03 12.75
CA TYR A 56 6.41 8.68 12.34
C TYR A 56 7.61 7.94 11.76
N GLY A 57 8.34 8.57 10.84
CA GLY A 57 9.57 8.00 10.28
C GLY A 57 10.67 7.77 11.32
N ASP A 58 10.80 8.66 12.32
CA ASP A 58 11.72 8.50 13.44
C ASP A 58 11.34 7.28 14.30
N ALA A 59 10.06 7.12 14.61
CA ALA A 59 9.55 6.00 15.42
C ALA A 59 9.66 4.66 14.67
N PHE A 60 9.35 4.63 13.37
CA PHE A 60 9.57 3.45 12.52
C PHE A 60 11.06 3.07 12.53
N ARG A 61 11.95 4.06 12.32
CA ARG A 61 13.39 3.81 12.31
C ARG A 61 13.86 3.23 13.64
N GLU A 62 13.43 3.76 14.78
CA GLU A 62 13.74 3.23 16.11
C GLU A 62 13.28 1.77 16.26
N ALA A 63 12.03 1.46 15.88
CA ALA A 63 11.49 0.10 15.96
C ALA A 63 12.27 -0.87 15.05
N SER A 64 12.60 -0.43 13.84
CA SER A 64 13.33 -1.21 12.84
C SER A 64 14.80 -1.45 13.17
N GLU A 65 15.33 -0.94 14.29
CA GLU A 65 16.68 -1.30 14.75
C GLU A 65 16.74 -2.71 15.36
N ASP A 66 15.59 -3.26 15.76
CA ASP A 66 15.43 -4.62 16.26
C ASP A 66 15.15 -5.58 15.09
N ALA A 67 16.04 -6.57 14.92
CA ALA A 67 15.96 -7.56 13.85
C ALA A 67 14.70 -8.44 13.93
N GLN A 68 14.30 -8.83 15.15
CA GLN A 68 13.12 -9.67 15.35
C GLN A 68 11.85 -8.86 15.05
N TRP A 69 11.81 -7.60 15.49
CA TRP A 69 10.71 -6.70 15.16
C TRP A 69 10.59 -6.54 13.63
N PHE A 70 11.70 -6.28 12.94
CA PHE A 70 11.68 -6.06 11.50
C PHE A 70 11.30 -7.33 10.72
N ALA A 71 11.83 -8.50 11.10
CA ALA A 71 11.39 -9.77 10.53
C ALA A 71 9.88 -9.99 10.72
N THR A 72 9.36 -9.68 11.91
CA THR A 72 7.92 -9.77 12.20
C THR A 72 7.12 -8.82 11.32
N SER A 73 7.56 -7.57 11.13
CA SER A 73 6.87 -6.62 10.25
C SER A 73 6.78 -7.09 8.80
N LEU A 74 7.78 -7.83 8.29
CA LEU A 74 7.71 -8.39 6.93
C LEU A 74 6.64 -9.50 6.83
N VAL A 75 6.47 -10.31 7.88
CA VAL A 75 5.39 -11.31 7.94
C VAL A 75 4.02 -10.63 8.08
N THR A 76 3.90 -9.62 8.94
CA THR A 76 2.64 -8.88 9.10
C THR A 76 2.23 -8.19 7.81
N ASN A 77 3.17 -7.59 7.09
CA ASN A 77 2.86 -7.01 5.78
C ASN A 77 2.43 -8.09 4.78
N SER A 78 3.07 -9.26 4.78
CA SER A 78 2.64 -10.39 3.95
C SER A 78 1.19 -10.82 4.20
N GLU A 79 0.77 -10.87 5.46
CA GLU A 79 -0.61 -11.15 5.87
C GLU A 79 -1.57 -10.07 5.37
N ARG A 80 -1.20 -8.80 5.54
CA ARG A 80 -2.02 -7.64 5.13
C ARG A 80 -2.29 -7.61 3.63
N GLU A 81 -1.28 -7.84 2.79
CA GLU A 81 -1.51 -7.88 1.34
C GLU A 81 -2.37 -9.09 0.95
N GLY A 82 -2.25 -10.22 1.66
CA GLY A 82 -3.12 -11.38 1.48
C GLY A 82 -4.59 -11.10 1.78
N ASP A 83 -4.83 -10.47 2.92
CA ASP A 83 -6.16 -10.02 3.35
C ASP A 83 -6.72 -8.96 2.38
N GLY A 84 -5.88 -7.99 2.00
CA GLY A 84 -6.21 -6.95 1.02
C GLY A 84 -6.62 -7.54 -0.32
N ALA A 85 -5.84 -8.49 -0.84
CA ALA A 85 -6.14 -9.23 -2.07
C ALA A 85 -7.52 -9.90 -2.01
N THR A 86 -7.85 -10.55 -0.91
CA THR A 86 -9.14 -11.25 -0.70
C THR A 86 -10.34 -10.29 -0.72
N ARG A 87 -10.17 -9.12 -0.10
CA ARG A 87 -11.17 -8.04 -0.09
C ARG A 87 -11.37 -7.45 -1.49
N LEU A 88 -10.28 -7.14 -2.18
CA LEU A 88 -10.28 -6.61 -3.54
C LEU A 88 -10.88 -7.61 -4.54
N TRP A 89 -10.59 -8.90 -4.39
CA TRP A 89 -11.16 -9.95 -5.24
C TRP A 89 -12.69 -9.99 -5.15
N SER A 90 -13.22 -9.93 -3.93
CA SER A 90 -14.67 -9.87 -3.68
C SER A 90 -15.29 -8.59 -4.24
N MET A 91 -14.61 -7.44 -4.06
CA MET A 91 -15.05 -6.16 -4.61
C MET A 91 -15.09 -6.17 -6.15
N ALA A 92 -14.05 -6.72 -6.79
CA ALA A 92 -13.98 -6.86 -8.24
C ALA A 92 -15.15 -7.71 -8.77
N ALA A 93 -15.50 -8.79 -8.08
CA ALA A 93 -16.64 -9.63 -8.44
C ALA A 93 -17.99 -8.88 -8.42
N CYS A 94 -18.07 -7.75 -7.72
CA CYS A 94 -19.26 -6.91 -7.58
C CYS A 94 -19.20 -5.59 -8.38
N CYS A 95 -18.16 -5.37 -9.19
CA CYS A 95 -18.06 -4.20 -10.07
C CYS A 95 -19.02 -4.34 -11.27
N ASP A 96 -19.77 -3.27 -11.56
CA ASP A 96 -20.72 -3.23 -12.69
C ASP A 96 -20.00 -2.97 -14.02
N GLU A 97 -19.07 -2.00 -14.02
CA GLU A 97 -18.33 -1.58 -15.21
C GLU A 97 -17.13 -2.50 -15.44
N GLU A 98 -16.94 -2.96 -16.68
CA GLU A 98 -15.91 -3.95 -16.99
C GLU A 98 -14.49 -3.40 -16.83
N GLU A 99 -14.27 -2.12 -17.14
CA GLU A 99 -12.97 -1.47 -16.93
C GLU A 99 -12.61 -1.39 -15.44
N GLU A 100 -13.57 -0.98 -14.61
CA GLU A 100 -13.44 -0.92 -13.14
C GLU A 100 -13.14 -2.31 -12.56
N LYS A 101 -13.89 -3.32 -13.00
CA LYS A 101 -13.68 -4.72 -12.62
C LYS A 101 -12.26 -5.20 -12.92
N GLU A 102 -11.76 -4.92 -14.12
CA GLU A 102 -10.41 -5.33 -14.54
C GLU A 102 -9.30 -4.61 -13.77
N LEU A 103 -9.50 -3.32 -13.43
CA LEU A 103 -8.57 -2.58 -12.59
C LEU A 103 -8.50 -3.15 -11.17
N VAL A 104 -9.65 -3.36 -10.52
CA VAL A 104 -9.71 -3.90 -9.15
C VAL A 104 -9.24 -5.36 -9.12
N LYS A 105 -9.56 -6.17 -10.14
CA LYS A 105 -9.06 -7.54 -10.27
C LYS A 105 -7.54 -7.58 -10.37
N ARG A 106 -6.95 -6.70 -11.18
CA ARG A 106 -5.48 -6.64 -11.31
C ARG A 106 -4.83 -6.28 -9.98
N HIS A 107 -5.38 -5.28 -9.29
CA HIS A 107 -4.91 -4.90 -7.96
C HIS A 107 -4.99 -6.10 -6.98
N ALA A 108 -6.10 -6.84 -6.94
CA ALA A 108 -6.21 -8.05 -6.12
C ALA A 108 -5.12 -9.12 -6.42
N VAL A 109 -4.77 -9.29 -7.69
CA VAL A 109 -3.70 -10.22 -8.12
C VAL A 109 -2.32 -9.69 -7.71
N ASP A 110 -2.09 -8.39 -7.85
CA ASP A 110 -0.85 -7.75 -7.44
C ASP A 110 -0.67 -7.88 -5.92
N GLU A 111 -1.70 -7.64 -5.10
CA GLU A 111 -1.61 -7.84 -3.64
C GLU A 111 -1.39 -9.31 -3.24
N SER A 112 -2.03 -10.25 -3.94
CA SER A 112 -1.75 -11.67 -3.73
C SER A 112 -0.28 -12.01 -4.01
N ARG A 113 0.33 -11.37 -5.01
CA ARG A 113 1.76 -11.48 -5.31
C ARG A 113 2.59 -10.76 -4.25
N HIS A 114 2.21 -9.57 -3.82
CA HIS A 114 2.93 -8.78 -2.81
C HIS A 114 3.08 -9.55 -1.51
N SER A 115 2.03 -10.27 -1.08
CA SER A 115 2.09 -11.19 0.05
C SER A 115 3.29 -12.16 -0.05
N THR A 116 3.49 -12.80 -1.21
CA THR A 116 4.64 -13.70 -1.43
C THR A 116 5.97 -12.95 -1.56
N MET A 117 5.95 -11.71 -2.04
CA MET A 117 7.16 -10.88 -2.19
C MET A 117 7.72 -10.46 -0.83
N TYR A 118 6.87 -10.14 0.15
CA TYR A 118 7.32 -9.87 1.52
C TYR A 118 7.99 -11.10 2.16
N LEU A 119 7.43 -12.29 1.98
CA LEU A 119 8.07 -13.52 2.47
C LEU A 119 9.42 -13.78 1.78
N LYS A 120 9.52 -13.53 0.47
CA LYS A 120 10.83 -13.57 -0.24
C LYS A 120 11.81 -12.52 0.27
N MET A 121 11.31 -11.33 0.61
CA MET A 121 12.13 -10.26 1.17
C MET A 121 12.67 -10.65 2.55
N LEU A 122 11.85 -11.31 3.37
CA LEU A 122 12.24 -11.91 4.64
C LEU A 122 13.33 -12.98 4.45
N ASP A 123 13.13 -13.91 3.51
CA ASP A 123 14.11 -14.97 3.19
C ASP A 123 15.49 -14.39 2.80
N TYR A 124 15.50 -13.31 2.00
CA TYR A 124 16.75 -12.67 1.59
C TYR A 124 17.39 -11.79 2.67
N THR A 125 16.58 -11.12 3.49
CA THR A 125 17.05 -10.22 4.54
C THR A 125 17.57 -11.00 5.75
N PHE A 126 16.93 -12.12 6.08
CA PHE A 126 17.28 -12.98 7.22
C PHE A 126 17.41 -14.43 6.76
N PRO A 127 18.48 -14.80 6.05
CA PRO A 127 18.66 -16.18 5.60
C PRO A 127 18.63 -17.16 6.77
N ASP A 128 17.99 -18.30 6.54
CA ASP A 128 17.85 -19.39 7.52
C ASP A 128 17.09 -19.01 8.81
N ALA A 129 16.40 -17.87 8.85
CA ALA A 129 15.59 -17.46 10.00
C ALA A 129 14.27 -18.25 10.14
N ILE A 130 13.81 -18.87 9.05
CA ILE A 130 12.56 -19.63 8.99
C ILE A 130 12.85 -21.00 8.41
N GLU A 131 12.40 -22.05 9.11
CA GLU A 131 12.49 -23.43 8.63
C GLU A 131 11.68 -23.60 7.32
N PRO A 132 12.18 -24.33 6.32
CA PRO A 132 11.53 -24.45 5.01
C PRO A 132 10.06 -24.90 5.07
N GLU A 133 9.74 -25.84 5.96
CA GLU A 133 8.37 -26.34 6.13
C GLU A 133 7.43 -25.24 6.67
N PHE A 134 7.89 -24.46 7.65
CA PHE A 134 7.09 -23.35 8.19
C PHE A 134 6.98 -22.20 7.19
N ARG A 135 8.02 -21.98 6.38
CA ARG A 135 8.00 -20.99 5.29
C ARG A 135 6.95 -21.32 4.22
N GLN A 136 6.78 -22.61 3.89
CA GLN A 136 5.71 -23.05 2.99
C GLN A 136 4.33 -22.88 3.63
N GLU A 137 4.19 -23.22 4.91
CA GLU A 137 2.94 -23.02 5.66
C GLU A 137 2.51 -21.54 5.68
N LEU A 138 3.46 -20.62 5.84
CA LEU A 138 3.19 -19.18 5.75
C LEU A 138 2.71 -18.78 4.35
N GLU A 139 3.34 -19.29 3.28
CA GLU A 139 2.92 -18.97 1.92
C GLU A 139 1.49 -19.41 1.63
N ASP A 140 1.19 -20.68 1.95
CA ASP A 140 -0.13 -21.29 1.72
C ASP A 140 -1.24 -20.61 2.53
N LYS A 141 -0.90 -20.01 3.69
CA LYS A 141 -1.85 -19.31 4.56
C LYS A 141 -2.05 -17.85 4.19
N LEU A 142 -0.97 -17.16 3.84
CA LEU A 142 -0.98 -15.70 3.70
C LEU A 142 -1.29 -15.25 2.28
N SER A 143 -0.99 -16.05 1.24
CA SER A 143 -1.33 -15.67 -0.14
C SER A 143 -2.55 -16.44 -0.64
N PRO A 144 -3.58 -15.76 -1.17
CA PRO A 144 -4.70 -16.45 -1.82
C PRO A 144 -4.37 -16.99 -3.22
N HIS A 145 -3.15 -16.74 -3.73
CA HIS A 145 -2.67 -17.16 -5.05
C HIS A 145 -3.60 -16.79 -6.21
N TYR A 146 -4.13 -15.57 -6.19
CA TYR A 146 -4.97 -15.08 -7.26
C TYR A 146 -4.20 -14.90 -8.57
N ALA A 147 -4.89 -15.12 -9.69
CA ALA A 147 -4.34 -14.93 -11.03
C ALA A 147 -5.37 -14.31 -11.96
N LEU A 148 -4.90 -13.51 -12.93
CA LEU A 148 -5.78 -12.85 -13.91
C LEU A 148 -6.62 -13.84 -14.75
N THR A 149 -6.15 -15.09 -14.88
CA THR A 149 -6.84 -16.16 -15.61
C THR A 149 -7.96 -16.84 -14.82
N GLN A 150 -8.07 -16.57 -13.51
CA GLN A 150 -9.15 -17.12 -12.69
C GLN A 150 -10.42 -16.29 -12.87
N ASP A 151 -11.58 -16.96 -12.79
CA ASP A 151 -12.86 -16.29 -12.73
C ASP A 151 -13.05 -15.65 -11.36
N LEU A 152 -13.61 -14.43 -11.36
CA LEU A 152 -13.95 -13.73 -10.11
C LEU A 152 -15.08 -14.46 -9.39
N TYR A 153 -14.99 -14.47 -8.07
CA TYR A 153 -16.05 -14.97 -7.19
C TYR A 153 -16.05 -14.16 -5.90
N VAL A 154 -17.22 -14.12 -5.26
CA VAL A 154 -17.35 -13.53 -3.93
C VAL A 154 -16.83 -14.52 -2.91
N VAL A 155 -15.87 -14.08 -2.08
CA VAL A 155 -15.40 -14.86 -0.93
C VAL A 155 -16.49 -14.87 0.14
N GLU A 156 -16.75 -16.04 0.74
CA GLU A 156 -17.77 -16.21 1.78
C GLU A 156 -17.53 -15.22 2.93
N ASP A 157 -18.61 -14.62 3.43
CA ASP A 157 -18.63 -13.63 4.52
C ASP A 157 -17.81 -12.35 4.28
N SER A 158 -17.39 -12.06 3.04
CA SER A 158 -16.68 -10.81 2.72
C SER A 158 -17.59 -9.58 2.84
N GLU A 159 -17.23 -8.63 3.71
CA GLU A 159 -17.91 -7.33 3.84
C GLU A 159 -17.78 -6.46 2.57
N TYR A 160 -16.84 -6.82 1.69
CA TYR A 160 -16.57 -6.17 0.41
C TYR A 160 -17.34 -6.81 -0.76
N ALA A 161 -18.19 -7.79 -0.48
CA ALA A 161 -19.10 -8.41 -1.45
C ALA A 161 -20.28 -7.49 -1.83
N ARG A 162 -19.97 -6.26 -2.23
CA ARG A 162 -20.93 -5.23 -2.62
C ARG A 162 -20.33 -4.36 -3.71
N LYS A 163 -21.20 -3.64 -4.43
CA LYS A 163 -20.74 -2.65 -5.40
C LYS A 163 -19.85 -1.61 -4.71
N PRO A 164 -18.64 -1.33 -5.23
CA PRO A 164 -17.77 -0.31 -4.66
C PRO A 164 -18.33 1.10 -4.88
N SER A 165 -18.09 1.94 -3.89
CA SER A 165 -18.45 3.36 -3.84
C SER A 165 -17.20 4.23 -3.97
N VAL A 166 -17.39 5.55 -4.14
CA VAL A 166 -16.26 6.50 -4.12
C VAL A 166 -15.49 6.45 -2.78
N ASP A 167 -16.19 6.19 -1.68
CA ASP A 167 -15.58 6.04 -0.35
C ASP A 167 -14.60 4.86 -0.29
N ASP A 168 -14.92 3.73 -0.94
CA ASP A 168 -14.02 2.58 -1.01
C ASP A 168 -12.73 2.93 -1.73
N TYR A 169 -12.82 3.66 -2.85
CA TYR A 169 -11.63 4.06 -3.61
C TYR A 169 -10.78 5.10 -2.89
N ILE A 170 -11.40 6.01 -2.12
CA ILE A 170 -10.66 6.97 -1.28
C ILE A 170 -9.86 6.21 -0.21
N GLN A 171 -10.49 5.26 0.48
CA GLN A 171 -9.82 4.49 1.51
C GLN A 171 -8.68 3.65 0.93
N MET A 172 -8.89 3.00 -0.22
CA MET A 172 -7.83 2.31 -0.96
C MET A 172 -6.71 3.28 -1.34
N ASN A 173 -7.03 4.42 -1.95
CA ASN A 173 -6.03 5.40 -2.38
C ASN A 173 -5.15 5.89 -1.21
N ILE A 174 -5.75 6.22 -0.06
CA ILE A 174 -5.01 6.64 1.13
C ILE A 174 -4.15 5.48 1.68
N ALA A 175 -4.68 4.26 1.69
CA ALA A 175 -3.93 3.07 2.09
C ALA A 175 -2.69 2.87 1.21
N GLU A 176 -2.82 2.94 -0.11
CA GLU A 176 -1.67 2.72 -1.01
C GLU A 176 -0.65 3.85 -0.94
N ILE A 177 -1.08 5.10 -0.74
CA ILE A 177 -0.13 6.20 -0.47
C ILE A 177 0.66 5.90 0.80
N ARG A 178 -0.02 5.43 1.85
CA ARG A 178 0.62 5.06 3.11
C ARG A 178 1.58 3.88 2.95
N THR A 179 1.19 2.84 2.21
CA THR A 179 2.04 1.67 1.89
C THR A 179 3.28 2.08 1.10
N ALA A 180 3.13 2.92 0.08
CA ALA A 180 4.25 3.48 -0.67
C ALA A 180 5.25 4.24 0.23
N MET A 181 4.73 5.01 1.19
CA MET A 181 5.57 5.71 2.17
C MET A 181 6.27 4.74 3.13
N HIS A 182 5.58 3.69 3.55
CA HIS A 182 6.16 2.64 4.37
C HIS A 182 7.31 1.92 3.65
N HIS A 183 7.17 1.59 2.35
CA HIS A 183 8.26 1.00 1.55
C HIS A 183 9.50 1.89 1.51
N MET A 184 9.33 3.22 1.46
CA MET A 184 10.47 4.14 1.51
C MET A 184 11.22 4.06 2.84
N LEU A 185 10.48 4.00 3.95
CA LEU A 185 11.05 3.88 5.30
C LEU A 185 11.76 2.53 5.50
N GLN A 186 11.18 1.43 4.99
CA GLN A 186 11.73 0.07 5.12
C GLN A 186 13.12 -0.07 4.50
N ARG A 187 13.47 0.70 3.46
CA ARG A 187 14.74 0.54 2.72
C ARG A 187 15.97 0.56 3.62
N LYS A 188 15.97 1.41 4.66
CA LYS A 188 17.11 1.53 5.58
C LYS A 188 17.24 0.34 6.51
N ALA A 189 16.12 -0.26 6.92
CA ALA A 189 16.14 -1.49 7.69
C ALA A 189 16.58 -2.68 6.82
N LEU A 190 16.11 -2.75 5.57
CA LEU A 190 16.57 -3.74 4.59
C LEU A 190 18.08 -3.64 4.36
N GLU A 191 18.62 -2.44 4.13
CA GLU A 191 20.06 -2.18 3.97
C GLU A 191 20.88 -2.59 5.21
N ARG A 192 20.30 -2.46 6.41
CA ARG A 192 20.98 -2.78 7.66
C ARG A 192 21.11 -4.28 7.92
N PHE A 193 20.06 -5.05 7.64
CA PHE A 193 20.03 -6.47 8.01
C PHE A 193 20.34 -7.42 6.85
N CYS A 194 20.09 -7.01 5.61
CA CYS A 194 20.31 -7.85 4.45
C CYS A 194 21.81 -8.10 4.22
N PRO A 195 22.24 -9.37 4.03
CA PRO A 195 23.57 -9.67 3.54
C PRO A 195 23.87 -8.96 2.20
N GLU A 196 25.11 -8.53 2.01
CA GLU A 196 25.53 -7.75 0.84
C GLU A 196 25.21 -8.46 -0.48
N GLU A 197 25.41 -9.78 -0.53
CA GLU A 197 25.13 -10.64 -1.68
C GLU A 197 23.64 -10.71 -2.07
N ASN A 198 22.74 -10.40 -1.14
CA ASN A 198 21.29 -10.43 -1.35
C ASN A 198 20.70 -9.03 -1.57
N PHE A 199 21.45 -7.96 -1.26
CA PHE A 199 20.90 -6.61 -1.23
C PHE A 199 20.34 -6.14 -2.57
N GLU A 200 20.98 -6.49 -3.69
CA GLU A 200 20.46 -6.15 -5.03
C GLU A 200 19.07 -6.77 -5.28
N ARG A 201 18.86 -8.02 -4.84
CA ARG A 201 17.59 -8.73 -5.00
C ARG A 201 16.50 -8.10 -4.14
N VAL A 202 16.80 -7.83 -2.87
CA VAL A 202 15.89 -7.15 -1.94
C VAL A 202 15.53 -5.75 -2.43
N SER A 203 16.52 -5.00 -2.90
CA SER A 203 16.34 -3.66 -3.47
C SER A 203 15.46 -3.68 -4.73
N THR A 204 15.57 -4.73 -5.55
CA THR A 204 14.71 -4.93 -6.72
C THR A 204 13.27 -5.24 -6.33
N LEU A 205 13.06 -6.13 -5.34
CA LEU A 205 11.73 -6.45 -4.83
C LEU A 205 11.05 -5.20 -4.22
N SER A 206 11.76 -4.47 -3.35
CA SER A 206 11.25 -3.25 -2.73
C SER A 206 10.90 -2.17 -3.76
N ARG A 207 11.68 -2.02 -4.84
CA ARG A 207 11.33 -1.11 -5.94
C ARG A 207 10.10 -1.58 -6.74
N SER A 208 9.92 -2.89 -6.90
CA SER A 208 8.74 -3.41 -7.59
C SER A 208 7.48 -3.13 -6.79
N LEU A 209 7.48 -3.43 -5.48
CA LEU A 209 6.37 -3.12 -4.58
C LEU A 209 6.00 -1.64 -4.65
N LEU A 210 6.98 -0.73 -4.44
CA LEU A 210 6.73 0.70 -4.50
C LEU A 210 6.14 1.17 -5.85
N ARG A 211 6.59 0.58 -6.97
CA ARG A 211 6.04 0.93 -8.28
C ARG A 211 4.60 0.44 -8.42
N ASP A 212 4.31 -0.75 -7.93
CA ASP A 212 2.98 -1.34 -7.99
C ASP A 212 2.01 -0.49 -7.12
N GLU A 213 2.42 -0.03 -5.93
CA GLU A 213 1.61 0.92 -5.14
C GLU A 213 1.35 2.25 -5.85
N LEU A 214 2.36 2.80 -6.54
CA LEU A 214 2.15 4.01 -7.33
C LEU A 214 1.15 3.79 -8.47
N ILE A 215 1.10 2.60 -9.06
CA ILE A 215 0.08 2.24 -10.04
C ILE A 215 -1.30 2.17 -9.37
N HIS A 216 -1.37 1.59 -8.17
CA HIS A 216 -2.59 1.46 -7.38
C HIS A 216 -3.18 2.83 -6.98
N VAL A 217 -2.34 3.75 -6.47
CA VAL A 217 -2.72 5.15 -6.22
C VAL A 217 -3.22 5.83 -7.50
N GLY A 218 -2.54 5.60 -8.63
CA GLY A 218 -2.87 6.25 -9.89
C GLY A 218 -4.24 5.84 -10.44
N TYR A 219 -4.57 4.55 -10.43
CA TYR A 219 -5.86 4.11 -10.94
C TYR A 219 -7.01 4.40 -9.97
N THR A 220 -6.78 4.33 -8.65
CA THR A 220 -7.80 4.71 -7.66
C THR A 220 -8.12 6.19 -7.75
N ALA A 221 -7.13 7.06 -8.01
CA ALA A 221 -7.35 8.47 -8.30
C ALA A 221 -8.26 8.69 -9.54
N LYS A 222 -8.07 7.89 -10.60
CA LYS A 222 -8.95 7.90 -11.77
C LYS A 222 -10.39 7.54 -11.40
N LEU A 223 -10.59 6.46 -10.65
CA LEU A 223 -11.94 6.04 -10.24
C LEU A 223 -12.61 7.05 -9.31
N ILE A 224 -11.84 7.72 -8.44
CA ILE A 224 -12.31 8.83 -7.60
C ILE A 224 -12.76 10.00 -8.48
N GLU A 225 -11.95 10.43 -9.44
CA GLU A 225 -12.26 11.53 -10.36
C GLU A 225 -13.56 11.28 -11.16
N GLU A 226 -13.72 10.05 -11.67
CA GLU A 226 -14.88 9.64 -12.47
C GLU A 226 -16.17 9.56 -11.64
N LYS A 227 -16.07 9.13 -10.38
CA LYS A 227 -17.21 8.94 -9.47
C LYS A 227 -17.43 10.13 -8.52
N ALA A 228 -16.62 11.16 -8.63
CA ALA A 228 -16.68 12.35 -7.79
C ALA A 228 -18.05 13.03 -7.85
N ASP A 229 -18.62 13.29 -6.69
CA ASP A 229 -19.89 13.97 -6.48
C ASP A 229 -19.75 15.17 -5.52
N GLU A 230 -20.89 15.78 -5.19
CA GLU A 230 -20.95 16.82 -4.16
C GLU A 230 -20.60 16.21 -2.80
N GLY A 231 -19.50 16.66 -2.20
CA GLY A 231 -19.06 16.19 -0.87
C GLY A 231 -17.73 15.43 -0.88
N LEU A 232 -17.14 15.17 -2.06
CA LEU A 232 -15.85 14.49 -2.19
C LEU A 232 -14.77 15.03 -1.25
N ASN A 233 -14.62 16.35 -1.17
CA ASN A 233 -13.59 17.01 -0.34
C ASN A 233 -13.76 16.69 1.16
N GLU A 234 -14.99 16.70 1.67
CA GLU A 234 -15.28 16.38 3.07
C GLU A 234 -15.08 14.89 3.33
N LEU A 235 -15.55 14.03 2.40
CA LEU A 235 -15.36 12.59 2.52
C LEU A 235 -13.86 12.22 2.54
N PHE A 236 -13.05 12.81 1.67
CA PHE A 236 -11.60 12.58 1.64
C PHE A 236 -10.95 13.04 2.95
N PHE A 237 -11.33 14.21 3.46
CA PHE A 237 -10.86 14.71 4.76
C PHE A 237 -11.23 13.76 5.90
N GLU A 238 -12.48 13.29 5.95
CA GLU A 238 -12.94 12.34 6.97
C GLU A 238 -12.16 11.03 6.93
N ARG A 239 -11.98 10.44 5.74
CA ARG A 239 -11.21 9.19 5.59
C ARG A 239 -9.74 9.40 5.97
N LEU A 240 -9.12 10.52 5.57
CA LEU A 240 -7.75 10.84 5.98
C LEU A 240 -7.63 10.99 7.51
N ASN A 241 -8.64 11.56 8.15
CA ASN A 241 -8.70 11.64 9.61
C ASN A 241 -8.80 10.27 10.27
N ASP A 242 -9.61 9.36 9.72
CA ASP A 242 -9.71 7.98 10.23
C ASP A 242 -8.36 7.25 10.12
N PHE A 243 -7.65 7.39 9.00
CA PHE A 243 -6.31 6.84 8.83
C PHE A 243 -5.31 7.43 9.83
N ASN A 244 -5.40 8.72 10.13
CA ASN A 244 -4.57 9.34 11.16
C ASN A 244 -4.82 8.77 12.56
N GLU A 245 -6.08 8.49 12.91
CA GLU A 245 -6.39 7.85 14.19
C GLU A 245 -5.87 6.41 14.26
N ILE A 246 -5.98 5.65 13.17
CA ILE A 246 -5.37 4.30 13.07
C ILE A 246 -3.85 4.40 13.24
N THR A 247 -3.19 5.30 12.50
CA THR A 247 -1.74 5.51 12.57
C THR A 247 -1.25 5.91 13.96
N LYS A 248 -2.03 6.71 14.70
CA LYS A 248 -1.69 7.05 16.10
C LYS A 248 -1.75 5.84 17.03
N GLN A 249 -2.72 4.94 16.84
CA GLN A 249 -2.84 3.73 17.64
C GLN A 249 -1.68 2.77 17.37
N GLU A 250 -1.35 2.58 16.10
CA GLU A 250 -0.19 1.82 15.62
C GLU A 250 1.13 2.36 16.19
N LEU A 251 1.35 3.67 16.12
CA LEU A 251 2.50 4.35 16.74
C LEU A 251 2.60 4.08 18.25
N ALA A 252 1.47 4.14 18.96
CA ALA A 252 1.42 3.90 20.40
C ALA A 252 1.77 2.45 20.76
N GLN A 253 1.47 1.50 19.88
CA GLN A 253 1.73 0.08 20.07
C GLN A 253 3.08 -0.38 19.48
N LYS A 254 3.76 0.48 18.72
CA LYS A 254 4.94 0.14 17.89
C LYS A 254 4.64 -0.99 16.90
N VAL A 255 3.42 -0.99 16.38
CA VAL A 255 2.93 -1.89 15.33
C VAL A 255 2.79 -1.01 14.11
N PHE A 256 3.70 -1.12 13.15
CA PHE A 256 3.76 -0.26 11.97
C PHE A 256 3.42 -1.07 10.76
N ASP A 257 2.23 -0.79 10.25
CA ASP A 257 1.39 -1.84 9.75
C ASP A 257 0.60 -1.23 8.60
#